data_AF-A0A842YKV7-F1
#
_entry.id   AF-A0A842YKV7-F1
#
_cell.length_a   1.000
_cell.length_b   1.000
_cell.length_c   1.000
_cell.angle_alpha   90.00
_cell.angle_beta   90.00
_cell.angle_gamma   90.00
#
_symmetry.space_group_name_H-M   'P 1'
#
loop_
_entity.id
_entity.type
_entity.pdbx_description
1 polymer ?
#
loop_
_entity_poly.entity_id
_entity_poly.type
_entity_poly.pdbx_seq_one_letter_code
_entity_poly.pdbx_strand_id
1 'polypeptide(L)'
;MSGVKVSPLEFVMEMEARQKLLSSIYNSMTRIEGLKKKLLEIMSEIPEGPWRRSPKIAEINSWVREPLNVHASSAMNSRELRKIENSLRNAEKMAEDMLKTVVDLKFKVINENRLMARLKSIDAEFKGAGDLLGKWKSSDSDKFMEKMGDVLDAVKRGDFTVAENRVASLENELKGLIQEAESMSKEAELMAELERIDAEFKGAGDLLGKWKSSDSDKFMEKMGDVLDAVKRGDLGVAENRVAGLEDELKGLIEEAEKLESSDRMRRHVLSSVKEVAKRMGWKEVSEAYLEDDKDPASPLIYELKSYSAGKMRFSLTMDKIEVDSPFSGEDGACYEQFDSFSEKLAEYGIKTKFEGEGRVHRKPILKEKKARNLPKNQVRRI
;
A
#
# COMPACT_ATOMS: atom_id res chain seq x y z
N MET A 1 -19.34 -103.42 -33.37
CA MET A 1 -18.69 -102.67 -32.27
C MET A 1 -17.21 -102.53 -32.59
N SER A 2 -16.81 -101.44 -33.27
CA SER A 2 -15.40 -101.17 -33.57
C SER A 2 -14.73 -100.65 -32.30
N GLY A 3 -14.18 -101.57 -31.49
CA GLY A 3 -13.35 -101.22 -30.36
C GLY A 3 -12.04 -100.62 -30.85
N VAL A 4 -11.92 -99.30 -30.80
CA VAL A 4 -10.64 -98.61 -30.99
C VAL A 4 -9.71 -99.14 -29.89
N LYS A 5 -8.72 -99.95 -30.26
CA LYS A 5 -7.67 -100.42 -29.34
C LYS A 5 -6.72 -99.25 -29.09
N VAL A 6 -7.04 -98.44 -28.10
CA VAL A 6 -6.10 -97.42 -27.59
C VAL A 6 -5.01 -98.17 -26.83
N SER A 7 -3.74 -97.93 -27.17
CA SER A 7 -2.64 -98.54 -26.43
C SER A 7 -2.62 -98.05 -24.97
N PRO A 8 -2.20 -98.87 -24.00
CA PRO A 8 -2.08 -98.43 -22.61
C PRO A 8 -1.25 -97.15 -22.44
N LEU A 9 -0.25 -96.94 -23.30
CA LEU A 9 0.57 -95.74 -23.34
C LEU A 9 -0.22 -94.51 -23.78
N GLU A 10 -1.01 -94.61 -24.85
CA GLU A 10 -1.88 -93.51 -25.34
C GLU A 10 -2.96 -93.12 -24.32
N PHE A 11 -3.49 -94.10 -23.57
CA PHE A 11 -4.46 -93.83 -22.51
C PHE A 11 -3.84 -93.03 -21.35
N VAL A 12 -2.64 -93.42 -20.90
CA VAL A 12 -1.90 -92.67 -19.86
C VAL A 12 -1.55 -91.26 -20.32
N MET A 13 -1.05 -91.10 -21.56
CA MET A 13 -0.74 -89.79 -22.13
C MET A 13 -1.98 -88.88 -22.23
N GLU A 14 -3.13 -89.43 -22.61
CA GLU A 14 -4.40 -88.68 -22.67
C GLU A 14 -4.88 -88.26 -21.27
N MET A 15 -4.76 -89.13 -20.26
CA MET A 15 -5.11 -88.80 -18.87
C MET A 15 -4.22 -87.69 -18.30
N GLU A 16 -2.91 -87.75 -18.52
CA GLU A 16 -1.98 -86.68 -18.12
C GLU A 16 -2.28 -85.36 -18.83
N ALA A 17 -2.60 -85.40 -20.13
CA ALA A 17 -2.97 -84.22 -20.91
C ALA A 17 -4.26 -83.59 -20.37
N ARG A 18 -5.30 -84.39 -20.06
CA ARG A 18 -6.55 -83.90 -19.45
C ARG A 18 -6.31 -83.27 -18.09
N GLN A 19 -5.51 -83.90 -17.23
CA GLN A 19 -5.22 -83.36 -15.90
C GLN A 19 -4.52 -81.99 -16.00
N LYS A 20 -3.50 -81.87 -16.87
CA LYS A 20 -2.82 -80.59 -17.14
C LYS A 20 -3.78 -79.52 -17.66
N LEU A 21 -4.66 -79.88 -18.60
CA LEU A 21 -5.66 -78.95 -19.15
C LEU A 21 -6.67 -78.50 -18.10
N LEU A 22 -7.20 -79.41 -17.26
CA LEU A 22 -8.12 -79.06 -16.17
C LEU A 22 -7.48 -78.10 -15.17
N SER A 23 -6.23 -78.36 -14.76
CA SER A 23 -5.49 -77.44 -13.90
C SER A 23 -5.29 -76.06 -14.55
N SER A 24 -4.96 -76.02 -15.85
CA SER A 24 -4.82 -74.76 -16.58
C SER A 24 -6.15 -74.00 -16.71
N ILE A 25 -7.25 -74.70 -16.98
CA ILE A 25 -8.60 -74.13 -17.03
C ILE A 25 -8.95 -73.50 -15.68
N TYR A 26 -8.76 -74.22 -14.57
CA TYR A 26 -9.06 -73.72 -13.24
C TYR A 26 -8.23 -72.46 -12.90
N ASN A 27 -6.94 -72.47 -13.23
CA ASN A 27 -6.07 -71.30 -13.03
C ASN A 27 -6.53 -70.08 -13.84
N SER A 28 -6.87 -70.26 -15.12
CA SER A 28 -7.39 -69.15 -15.94
C SER A 28 -8.74 -68.63 -15.43
N MET A 29 -9.63 -69.50 -14.94
CA MET A 29 -10.89 -69.07 -14.32
C MET A 29 -10.63 -68.15 -13.11
N THR A 30 -9.76 -68.58 -12.17
CA THR A 30 -9.38 -67.77 -11.01
C THR A 30 -8.73 -66.45 -11.42
N ARG A 31 -7.86 -66.46 -12.43
CA ARG A 31 -7.22 -65.22 -12.92
C ARG A 31 -8.22 -64.25 -13.53
N ILE A 32 -9.18 -64.74 -14.33
CA ILE A 32 -10.24 -63.90 -14.91
C ILE A 32 -11.11 -63.29 -13.82
N GLU A 33 -11.52 -64.06 -12.81
CA GLU A 33 -12.28 -63.53 -11.67
C GLU A 33 -11.50 -62.47 -10.90
N GLY A 34 -10.19 -62.70 -10.70
CA GLY A 34 -9.29 -61.70 -10.11
C GLY A 34 -9.22 -60.41 -10.93
N LEU A 35 -9.11 -60.51 -12.26
CA LEU A 35 -9.10 -59.36 -13.17
C LEU A 35 -10.44 -58.62 -13.16
N LYS A 36 -11.57 -59.34 -13.13
CA LYS A 36 -12.92 -58.76 -12.97
C LYS A 36 -13.03 -57.93 -11.69
N LYS A 37 -12.58 -58.49 -10.56
CA LYS A 37 -12.57 -57.77 -9.28
C LYS A 37 -11.72 -56.49 -9.35
N LYS A 38 -10.52 -56.57 -9.92
CA LYS A 38 -9.62 -55.42 -10.09
C LYS A 38 -10.19 -54.35 -11.02
N LEU A 39 -10.88 -54.75 -12.09
CA LEU A 39 -11.59 -53.82 -12.98
C LEU A 39 -12.67 -53.05 -12.23
N LEU A 40 -13.51 -53.73 -11.42
CA LEU A 40 -14.53 -53.05 -10.60
C LEU A 40 -13.92 -52.07 -9.61
N GLU A 41 -12.85 -52.48 -8.93
CA GLU A 41 -12.12 -51.65 -7.97
C GLU A 41 -11.63 -50.36 -8.63
N ILE A 42 -10.85 -50.47 -9.71
CA ILE A 42 -10.31 -49.29 -10.39
C ILE A 42 -11.43 -48.41 -10.95
N MET A 43 -12.49 -49.00 -11.54
CA MET A 43 -13.64 -48.24 -12.04
C MET A 43 -14.37 -47.47 -10.93
N SER A 44 -14.38 -47.98 -9.69
CA SER A 44 -14.98 -47.29 -8.54
C SER A 44 -14.16 -46.09 -8.06
N GLU A 45 -12.85 -46.10 -8.29
CA GLU A 45 -11.93 -45.01 -7.92
C GLU A 45 -11.92 -43.85 -8.93
N ILE A 46 -12.45 -44.05 -10.14
CA ILE A 46 -12.55 -42.97 -11.12
C ILE A 46 -13.70 -42.04 -10.68
N PRO A 47 -13.45 -40.72 -10.53
CA PRO A 47 -14.47 -39.74 -10.13
C PRO A 47 -15.70 -39.78 -11.03
N GLU A 48 -16.89 -39.49 -10.51
CA GLU A 48 -18.09 -39.47 -11.36
C GLU A 48 -17.99 -38.44 -12.48
N GLY A 49 -18.44 -38.80 -13.68
CA GLY A 49 -18.34 -37.90 -14.83
C GLY A 49 -18.79 -38.49 -16.16
N PRO A 50 -18.58 -37.76 -17.28
CA PRO A 50 -19.04 -38.14 -18.61
C PRO A 50 -18.49 -39.48 -19.11
N TRP A 51 -17.29 -39.86 -18.66
CA TRP A 51 -16.64 -41.11 -19.05
C TRP A 51 -17.43 -42.37 -18.65
N ARG A 52 -18.26 -42.33 -17.59
CA ARG A 52 -19.14 -43.45 -17.21
C ARG A 52 -20.20 -43.76 -18.27
N ARG A 53 -20.51 -42.78 -19.12
CA ARG A 53 -21.45 -42.91 -20.25
C ARG A 53 -20.75 -43.31 -21.55
N SER A 54 -19.43 -43.53 -21.52
CA SER A 54 -18.71 -44.03 -22.69
C SER A 54 -19.19 -45.43 -23.05
N PRO A 55 -19.53 -45.71 -24.32
CA PRO A 55 -19.92 -47.04 -24.78
C PRO A 55 -18.90 -48.11 -24.39
N LYS A 56 -17.61 -47.78 -24.51
CA LYS A 56 -16.51 -48.69 -24.15
C LYS A 56 -16.50 -49.06 -22.66
N ILE A 57 -16.89 -48.14 -21.78
CA ILE A 57 -16.95 -48.39 -20.33
C ILE A 57 -18.21 -49.15 -19.95
N ALA A 58 -19.32 -48.89 -20.64
CA ALA A 58 -20.53 -49.69 -20.49
C ALA A 58 -20.30 -51.17 -20.89
N GLU A 59 -19.59 -51.40 -22.00
CA GLU A 59 -19.18 -52.74 -22.45
C GLU A 59 -18.30 -53.45 -21.40
N ILE A 60 -17.27 -52.77 -20.88
CA ILE A 60 -16.40 -53.33 -19.83
C ILE A 60 -17.22 -53.65 -18.58
N ASN A 61 -18.10 -52.74 -18.14
CA ASN A 61 -18.94 -52.97 -16.96
C ASN A 61 -19.90 -54.16 -17.14
N SER A 62 -20.43 -54.36 -18.36
CA SER A 62 -21.26 -55.53 -18.67
C SER A 62 -20.44 -56.82 -18.55
N TRP A 63 -19.30 -56.89 -19.25
CA TRP A 63 -18.44 -58.07 -19.27
C TRP A 63 -17.93 -58.47 -17.87
N VAL A 64 -17.59 -57.47 -17.05
CA VAL A 64 -17.10 -57.70 -15.68
C VAL A 64 -18.19 -58.27 -14.77
N ARG A 65 -19.46 -57.91 -14.99
CA ARG A 65 -20.61 -58.38 -14.18
C ARG A 65 -21.17 -59.71 -14.66
N GLU A 66 -20.89 -60.13 -15.88
CA GLU A 66 -21.32 -61.42 -16.40
C GLU A 66 -20.63 -62.58 -15.65
N PRO A 67 -21.37 -63.63 -15.24
CA PRO A 67 -20.75 -64.80 -14.62
C PRO A 67 -19.89 -65.58 -15.62
N LEU A 68 -18.79 -66.14 -15.15
CA LEU A 68 -17.92 -67.00 -15.97
C LEU A 68 -18.57 -68.39 -16.10
N ASN A 69 -19.52 -68.54 -17.02
CA ASN A 69 -20.25 -69.79 -17.25
C ASN A 69 -19.40 -70.81 -18.02
N VAL A 70 -18.45 -71.45 -17.33
CA VAL A 70 -17.55 -72.46 -17.91
C VAL A 70 -17.68 -73.77 -17.16
N HIS A 71 -18.04 -74.84 -17.88
CA HIS A 71 -18.10 -76.20 -17.35
C HIS A 71 -16.96 -77.02 -17.94
N ALA A 72 -16.04 -77.49 -17.09
CA ALA A 72 -14.98 -78.42 -17.45
C ALA A 72 -15.03 -79.64 -16.53
N SER A 73 -14.95 -80.84 -17.11
CA SER A 73 -15.10 -82.11 -16.39
C SER A 73 -14.04 -83.11 -16.84
N SER A 74 -13.65 -84.01 -15.93
CA SER A 74 -12.75 -85.14 -16.22
C SER A 74 -13.31 -86.13 -17.24
N ALA A 75 -14.62 -86.08 -17.49
CA ALA A 75 -15.29 -86.87 -18.52
C ALA A 75 -15.02 -86.35 -19.96
N MET A 76 -14.59 -85.10 -20.12
CA MET A 76 -14.27 -84.50 -21.42
C MET A 76 -12.95 -85.02 -21.98
N ASN A 77 -12.84 -85.10 -23.31
CA ASN A 77 -11.57 -85.43 -23.95
C ASN A 77 -10.61 -84.23 -24.01
N SER A 78 -9.32 -84.48 -24.23
CA SER A 78 -8.29 -83.43 -24.27
C SER A 78 -8.56 -82.37 -25.34
N ARG A 79 -9.24 -82.73 -26.44
CA ARG A 79 -9.61 -81.79 -27.51
C ARG A 79 -10.69 -80.81 -27.07
N GLU A 80 -11.71 -81.28 -26.35
CA GLU A 80 -12.77 -80.46 -25.76
C GLU A 80 -12.21 -79.52 -24.69
N LEU A 81 -11.40 -80.05 -23.77
CA LEU A 81 -10.75 -79.25 -22.73
C LEU A 81 -9.82 -78.17 -23.32
N ARG A 82 -9.08 -78.49 -24.39
CA ARG A 82 -8.22 -77.51 -25.07
C ARG A 82 -9.01 -76.38 -25.73
N LYS A 83 -10.23 -76.63 -26.23
CA LYS A 83 -11.10 -75.56 -26.74
C LYS A 83 -11.53 -74.62 -25.62
N ILE A 84 -11.89 -75.16 -24.46
CA ILE A 84 -12.25 -74.38 -23.26
C ILE A 84 -11.06 -73.54 -22.80
N GLU A 85 -9.88 -74.17 -22.67
CA GLU A 85 -8.64 -73.49 -22.29
C GLU A 85 -8.31 -72.32 -23.23
N ASN A 86 -8.39 -72.53 -24.55
CA ASN A 86 -8.14 -71.48 -25.53
C ASN A 86 -9.15 -70.32 -25.41
N SER A 87 -10.43 -70.62 -25.17
CA SER A 87 -11.46 -69.60 -24.94
C SER A 87 -11.17 -68.79 -23.69
N LEU A 88 -10.75 -69.44 -22.60
CA LEU A 88 -10.37 -68.78 -21.35
C LEU A 88 -9.12 -67.91 -21.53
N ARG A 89 -8.08 -68.39 -22.23
CA ARG A 89 -6.90 -67.58 -22.56
C ARG A 89 -7.24 -66.32 -23.35
N ASN A 90 -8.19 -66.41 -24.29
CA ASN A 90 -8.66 -65.24 -25.04
C ASN A 90 -9.42 -64.25 -24.14
N ALA A 91 -10.28 -64.76 -23.23
CA ALA A 91 -10.99 -63.93 -22.26
C ALA A 91 -10.04 -63.26 -21.27
N GLU A 92 -8.97 -63.95 -20.85
CA GLU A 92 -7.91 -63.41 -20.00
C GLU A 92 -7.18 -62.26 -20.70
N LYS A 93 -6.76 -62.44 -21.96
CA LYS A 93 -6.14 -61.38 -22.75
C LYS A 93 -7.06 -60.17 -22.94
N MET A 94 -8.35 -60.42 -23.22
CA MET A 94 -9.36 -59.35 -23.32
C MET A 94 -9.50 -58.60 -21.99
N ALA A 95 -9.50 -59.30 -20.86
CA ALA A 95 -9.56 -58.69 -19.54
C ALA A 95 -8.33 -57.82 -19.22
N GLU A 96 -7.14 -58.24 -19.66
CA GLU A 96 -5.91 -57.44 -19.54
C GLU A 96 -5.96 -56.17 -20.40
N ASP A 97 -6.45 -56.26 -21.65
CA ASP A 97 -6.64 -55.11 -22.53
C ASP A 97 -7.69 -54.12 -21.99
N MET A 98 -8.77 -54.64 -21.40
CA MET A 98 -9.77 -53.85 -20.69
C MET A 98 -9.16 -53.16 -19.46
N LEU A 99 -8.36 -53.89 -18.67
CA LEU A 99 -7.69 -53.33 -17.49
C LEU A 99 -6.77 -52.18 -17.87
N LYS A 100 -5.97 -52.35 -18.93
CA LYS A 100 -5.12 -51.29 -19.48
C LYS A 100 -5.96 -50.07 -19.89
N THR A 101 -7.06 -50.29 -20.59
CA THR A 101 -7.98 -49.21 -21.00
C THR A 101 -8.53 -48.44 -19.79
N VAL A 102 -8.99 -49.14 -18.74
CA VAL A 102 -9.56 -48.51 -17.54
C VAL A 102 -8.49 -47.75 -16.75
N VAL A 103 -7.28 -48.31 -16.63
CA VAL A 103 -6.14 -47.63 -15.99
C VAL A 103 -5.77 -46.35 -16.73
N ASP A 104 -5.65 -46.42 -18.07
CA ASP A 104 -5.36 -45.25 -18.90
C ASP A 104 -6.46 -44.19 -18.73
N LEU A 105 -7.73 -44.59 -18.74
CA LEU A 105 -8.85 -43.67 -18.52
C LEU A 105 -8.82 -43.03 -17.14
N LYS A 106 -8.56 -43.81 -16.08
CA LYS A 106 -8.43 -43.31 -14.71
C LYS A 106 -7.37 -42.21 -14.66
N PHE A 107 -6.19 -42.47 -15.25
CA PHE A 107 -5.11 -41.49 -15.29
C PHE A 107 -5.53 -40.21 -16.02
N LYS A 108 -6.21 -40.32 -17.18
CA LYS A 108 -6.70 -39.15 -17.93
C LYS A 108 -7.69 -38.32 -17.12
N VAL A 109 -8.72 -38.94 -16.55
CA VAL A 109 -9.78 -38.25 -15.80
C VAL A 109 -9.22 -37.54 -14.56
N ILE A 110 -8.30 -38.20 -13.83
CA ILE A 110 -7.69 -37.60 -12.63
C ILE A 110 -6.87 -36.37 -12.99
N ASN A 111 -6.02 -36.46 -14.04
CA ASN A 111 -5.19 -35.33 -14.44
C ASN A 111 -6.01 -34.18 -15.04
N GLU A 112 -7.02 -34.49 -15.86
CA GLU A 112 -7.94 -33.49 -16.39
C GLU A 112 -8.63 -32.72 -15.25
N ASN A 113 -9.23 -33.42 -14.29
CA ASN A 113 -9.89 -32.78 -13.15
C ASN A 113 -8.94 -31.91 -12.33
N ARG A 114 -7.71 -32.39 -12.08
CA ARG A 114 -6.69 -31.63 -11.35
C ARG A 114 -6.31 -30.34 -12.09
N LEU A 115 -6.03 -30.42 -13.39
CA LEU A 115 -5.64 -29.27 -14.18
C LEU A 115 -6.79 -28.27 -14.35
N MET A 116 -8.01 -28.76 -14.56
CA MET A 116 -9.20 -27.91 -14.62
C MET A 116 -9.47 -27.17 -13.31
N ALA A 117 -9.22 -27.81 -12.15
CA ALA A 117 -9.34 -27.14 -10.87
C ALA A 117 -8.30 -26.01 -10.70
N ARG A 118 -7.04 -26.25 -11.09
CA ARG A 118 -6.00 -25.20 -11.08
C ARG A 118 -6.33 -24.05 -12.02
N LEU A 119 -6.75 -24.34 -13.25
CA LEU A 119 -7.16 -23.31 -14.22
C LEU A 119 -8.34 -22.47 -13.72
N LYS A 120 -9.31 -23.07 -13.03
CA LYS A 120 -10.40 -22.33 -12.38
C LYS A 120 -9.90 -21.42 -11.26
N SER A 121 -8.91 -21.86 -10.48
CA SER A 121 -8.27 -21.01 -9.46
C SER A 121 -7.60 -19.80 -10.10
N ILE A 122 -6.81 -20.04 -11.16
CA ILE A 122 -6.12 -18.97 -11.90
C ILE A 122 -7.13 -18.00 -12.52
N ASP A 123 -8.22 -18.48 -13.11
CA ASP A 123 -9.28 -17.63 -13.69
C ASP A 123 -9.97 -16.78 -12.62
N ALA A 124 -10.21 -17.34 -11.44
CA ALA A 124 -10.77 -16.60 -10.31
C ALA A 124 -9.81 -15.52 -9.79
N GLU A 125 -8.53 -15.85 -9.64
CA GLU A 125 -7.48 -14.89 -9.23
C GLU A 125 -7.34 -13.76 -10.26
N PHE A 126 -7.29 -14.10 -11.55
CA PHE A 126 -7.21 -13.11 -12.63
C PHE A 126 -8.41 -12.17 -12.65
N LYS A 127 -9.64 -12.70 -12.49
CA LYS A 127 -10.86 -11.88 -12.39
C LYS A 127 -10.88 -11.00 -11.14
N GLY A 128 -10.38 -11.51 -10.01
CA GLY A 128 -10.24 -10.74 -8.77
C GLY A 128 -9.31 -9.54 -8.92
N ALA A 129 -8.27 -9.66 -9.75
CA ALA A 129 -7.34 -8.59 -10.08
C ALA A 129 -7.76 -7.75 -11.33
N GLY A 130 -8.97 -7.96 -11.86
CA GLY A 130 -9.38 -7.45 -13.17
C GLY A 130 -9.30 -5.93 -13.33
N ASP A 131 -9.72 -5.16 -12.31
CA ASP A 131 -9.68 -3.68 -12.38
C ASP A 131 -8.24 -3.15 -12.40
N LEU A 132 -7.38 -3.74 -11.57
CA LEU A 132 -5.97 -3.37 -11.45
C LEU A 132 -5.20 -3.73 -12.72
N LEU A 133 -5.36 -4.97 -13.21
CA LEU A 133 -4.74 -5.43 -14.45
C LEU A 133 -5.28 -4.71 -15.68
N GLY A 134 -6.59 -4.46 -15.75
CA GLY A 134 -7.21 -3.73 -16.86
C GLY A 134 -6.69 -2.29 -16.97
N LYS A 135 -6.44 -1.63 -15.83
CA LYS A 135 -5.93 -0.26 -15.80
C LYS A 135 -4.44 -0.18 -16.15
N TRP A 136 -3.62 -1.09 -15.63
CA TRP A 136 -2.16 -0.97 -15.69
C TRP A 136 -1.47 -1.93 -16.67
N LYS A 137 -2.14 -3.02 -17.06
CA LYS A 137 -1.57 -4.15 -17.82
C LYS A 137 -2.51 -4.72 -18.89
N SER A 138 -3.42 -3.91 -19.45
CA SER A 138 -4.45 -4.36 -20.41
C SER A 138 -3.94 -5.27 -21.54
N SER A 139 -2.84 -4.90 -22.20
CA SER A 139 -2.26 -5.73 -23.28
C SER A 139 -1.70 -7.07 -22.79
N ASP A 140 -1.18 -7.13 -21.57
CA ASP A 140 -0.62 -8.36 -21.01
C ASP A 140 -1.74 -9.25 -20.46
N SER A 141 -2.83 -8.65 -19.96
CA SER A 141 -4.07 -9.35 -19.60
C SER A 141 -4.67 -10.10 -20.79
N ASP A 142 -4.71 -9.49 -21.97
CA ASP A 142 -5.23 -10.13 -23.18
C ASP A 142 -4.36 -11.34 -23.59
N LYS A 143 -3.02 -11.17 -23.59
CA LYS A 143 -2.08 -12.26 -23.88
C LYS A 143 -2.17 -13.39 -22.85
N PHE A 144 -2.39 -13.05 -21.58
CA PHE A 144 -2.57 -14.04 -20.52
C PHE A 144 -3.81 -14.91 -20.77
N MET A 145 -4.92 -14.30 -21.19
CA MET A 145 -6.15 -15.03 -21.54
C MET A 145 -5.98 -15.93 -22.77
N GLU A 146 -5.23 -15.49 -23.78
CA GLU A 146 -4.88 -16.33 -24.94
C GLU A 146 -4.11 -17.58 -24.50
N LYS A 147 -3.06 -17.41 -23.67
CA LYS A 147 -2.29 -18.52 -23.11
C LYS A 147 -3.14 -19.45 -22.26
N MET A 148 -4.09 -18.93 -21.48
CA MET A 148 -5.02 -19.77 -20.71
C MET A 148 -5.90 -20.63 -21.64
N GLY A 149 -6.35 -20.08 -22.77
CA GLY A 149 -7.06 -20.82 -23.82
C GLY A 149 -6.22 -21.97 -24.38
N ASP A 150 -4.95 -21.70 -24.69
CA ASP A 150 -3.99 -22.71 -25.18
C ASP A 150 -3.79 -23.88 -24.21
N VAL A 151 -3.81 -23.61 -22.90
CA VAL A 151 -3.70 -24.65 -21.87
C VAL A 151 -4.97 -25.47 -21.79
N LEU A 152 -6.15 -24.83 -21.84
CA LEU A 152 -7.43 -25.53 -21.89
C LEU A 152 -7.50 -26.49 -23.07
N ASP A 153 -6.99 -26.08 -24.23
CA ASP A 153 -6.98 -26.92 -25.43
C ASP A 153 -5.96 -28.07 -25.32
N ALA A 154 -4.82 -27.87 -24.66
CA ALA A 154 -3.89 -28.97 -24.33
C ALA A 154 -4.55 -30.01 -23.40
N VAL A 155 -5.30 -29.57 -22.39
CA VAL A 155 -6.06 -30.45 -21.49
C VAL A 155 -7.11 -31.26 -22.27
N LYS A 156 -7.91 -30.61 -23.13
CA LYS A 156 -8.92 -31.29 -23.96
C LYS A 156 -8.31 -32.33 -24.92
N ARG A 157 -7.11 -32.07 -25.44
CA ARG A 157 -6.38 -33.02 -26.30
C ARG A 157 -5.75 -34.19 -25.52
N GLY A 158 -5.73 -34.12 -24.18
CA GLY A 158 -5.13 -35.12 -23.31
C GLY A 158 -3.60 -35.02 -23.22
N ASP A 159 -3.02 -33.87 -23.59
CA ASP A 159 -1.58 -33.60 -23.46
C ASP A 159 -1.27 -33.03 -22.07
N PHE A 160 -1.40 -33.89 -21.06
CA PHE A 160 -1.34 -33.47 -19.66
C PHE A 160 0.05 -32.99 -19.23
N THR A 161 1.12 -33.53 -19.82
CA THR A 161 2.49 -33.08 -19.50
C THR A 161 2.73 -31.66 -19.98
N VAL A 162 2.31 -31.32 -21.20
CA VAL A 162 2.41 -29.95 -21.71
C VAL A 162 1.49 -29.01 -20.94
N ALA A 163 0.26 -29.44 -20.66
CA ALA A 163 -0.69 -28.65 -19.87
C ALA A 163 -0.15 -28.33 -18.47
N GLU A 164 0.41 -29.31 -17.75
CA GLU A 164 0.97 -29.11 -16.40
C GLU A 164 2.07 -28.05 -16.37
N ASN A 165 3.03 -28.14 -17.31
CA ASN A 165 4.12 -27.18 -17.40
C ASN A 165 3.61 -25.76 -17.70
N ARG A 166 2.61 -25.64 -18.58
CA ARG A 166 2.01 -24.35 -18.92
C ARG A 166 1.17 -23.77 -17.79
N VAL A 167 0.41 -24.59 -17.04
CA VAL A 167 -0.32 -24.12 -15.84
C VAL A 167 0.65 -23.54 -14.82
N ALA A 168 1.77 -24.21 -14.54
CA ALA A 168 2.77 -23.69 -13.62
C ALA A 168 3.38 -22.35 -14.10
N SER A 169 3.59 -22.23 -15.42
CA SER A 169 4.02 -20.96 -16.02
C SER A 169 2.97 -19.86 -15.86
N LEU A 170 1.69 -20.16 -16.07
CA LEU A 170 0.58 -19.21 -15.90
C LEU A 170 0.46 -18.74 -14.45
N GLU A 171 0.61 -19.63 -13.46
CA GLU A 171 0.56 -19.24 -12.04
C GLU A 171 1.66 -18.23 -11.69
N ASN A 172 2.87 -18.43 -12.19
CA ASN A 172 3.98 -17.50 -11.97
C ASN A 172 3.79 -16.19 -12.73
N GLU A 173 3.33 -16.28 -13.99
CA GLU A 173 3.06 -15.10 -14.82
C GLU A 173 1.96 -14.23 -14.22
N LEU A 174 0.86 -14.82 -13.73
CA LEU A 174 -0.22 -14.09 -13.07
C LEU A 174 0.27 -13.36 -11.81
N LYS A 175 1.05 -14.05 -10.96
CA LYS A 175 1.64 -13.42 -9.77
C LYS A 175 2.54 -12.24 -10.11
N GLY A 176 3.37 -12.39 -11.14
CA GLY A 176 4.22 -11.30 -11.64
C GLY A 176 3.40 -10.12 -12.16
N LEU A 177 2.38 -10.36 -12.97
CA LEU A 177 1.50 -9.31 -13.50
C LEU A 177 0.77 -8.55 -12.38
N ILE A 178 0.26 -9.26 -11.38
CA ILE A 178 -0.41 -8.62 -10.23
C ILE A 178 0.59 -7.74 -9.46
N GLN A 179 1.77 -8.27 -9.11
CA GLN A 179 2.79 -7.51 -8.38
C GLN A 179 3.27 -6.26 -9.15
N GLU A 180 3.49 -6.39 -10.46
CA GLU A 180 3.89 -5.25 -11.30
C GLU A 180 2.79 -4.19 -11.35
N ALA A 181 1.53 -4.60 -11.53
CA ALA A 181 0.41 -3.67 -11.59
C ALA A 181 0.13 -2.99 -10.23
N GLU A 182 0.32 -3.71 -9.11
CA GLU A 182 0.29 -3.12 -7.76
C GLU A 182 1.38 -2.07 -7.57
N SER A 183 2.61 -2.37 -8.02
CA SER A 183 3.73 -1.41 -7.98
C SER A 183 3.42 -0.16 -8.79
N MET A 184 2.88 -0.30 -10.01
CA MET A 184 2.49 0.83 -10.86
C MET A 184 1.37 1.67 -10.23
N SER A 185 0.38 1.01 -9.62
CA SER A 185 -0.71 1.71 -8.92
C SER A 185 -0.18 2.55 -7.78
N LYS A 186 0.71 1.97 -6.96
CA LYS A 186 1.31 2.65 -5.82
C LYS A 186 2.26 3.78 -6.23
N GLU A 187 3.03 3.59 -7.29
CA GLU A 187 3.85 4.66 -7.89
C GLU A 187 2.97 5.85 -8.30
N ALA A 188 1.86 5.60 -8.98
CA ALA A 188 0.95 6.65 -9.42
C ALA A 188 0.26 7.39 -8.27
N GLU A 189 -0.10 6.67 -7.20
CA GLU A 189 -0.65 7.27 -5.97
C GLU A 189 0.37 8.20 -5.31
N LEU A 190 1.61 7.74 -5.12
CA LEU A 190 2.68 8.55 -4.53
C LEU A 190 3.02 9.78 -5.38
N MET A 191 3.01 9.64 -6.71
CA MET A 191 3.20 10.78 -7.62
C MET A 191 2.09 11.81 -7.49
N ALA A 192 0.83 11.38 -7.40
CA ALA A 192 -0.30 12.29 -7.22
C ALA A 192 -0.23 13.02 -5.85
N GLU A 193 0.22 12.34 -4.80
CA GLU A 193 0.41 12.95 -3.48
C GLU A 193 1.55 13.96 -3.48
N LEU A 194 2.68 13.65 -4.12
CA LEU A 194 3.78 14.60 -4.32
C LEU A 194 3.34 15.84 -5.14
N GLU A 195 2.55 15.66 -6.20
CA GLU A 195 1.99 16.76 -6.97
C GLU A 195 1.08 17.66 -6.12
N ARG A 196 0.29 17.05 -5.22
CA ARG A 196 -0.55 17.79 -4.27
C ARG A 196 0.28 18.62 -3.30
N ILE A 197 1.34 18.04 -2.73
CA ILE A 197 2.26 18.71 -1.80
C ILE A 197 2.99 19.86 -2.50
N ASP A 198 3.50 19.64 -3.72
CA ASP A 198 4.17 20.67 -4.52
C ASP A 198 3.22 21.84 -4.84
N ALA A 199 1.96 21.56 -5.17
CA ALA A 199 0.96 22.58 -5.39
C ALA A 199 0.66 23.41 -4.12
N GLU A 200 0.56 22.75 -2.96
CA GLU A 200 0.36 23.40 -1.67
C GLU A 200 1.56 24.27 -1.27
N PHE A 201 2.79 23.74 -1.44
CA PHE A 201 4.03 24.46 -1.21
C PHE A 201 4.14 25.72 -2.09
N LYS A 202 3.85 25.60 -3.40
CA LYS A 202 3.81 26.73 -4.33
C LYS A 202 2.75 27.76 -3.95
N GLY A 203 1.59 27.31 -3.47
CA GLY A 203 0.52 28.19 -2.96
C GLY A 203 0.95 29.04 -1.76
N ALA A 204 1.86 28.51 -0.92
CA ALA A 204 2.44 29.22 0.22
C ALA A 204 3.76 29.96 -0.09
N GLY A 205 4.20 29.98 -1.36
CA GLY A 205 5.54 30.39 -1.77
C GLY A 205 5.95 31.81 -1.33
N ASP A 206 5.07 32.79 -1.40
CA ASP A 206 5.38 34.17 -0.98
C ASP A 206 5.61 34.27 0.54
N LEU A 207 4.79 33.56 1.32
CA LEU A 207 4.85 33.54 2.78
C LEU A 207 6.12 32.83 3.25
N LEU A 208 6.35 31.62 2.70
CA LEU A 208 7.51 30.81 3.02
C LEU A 208 8.82 31.44 2.51
N GLY A 209 8.80 32.06 1.33
CA GLY A 209 9.96 32.78 0.79
C GLY A 209 10.36 33.98 1.64
N LYS A 210 9.38 34.71 2.21
CA LYS A 210 9.64 35.82 3.13
C LYS A 210 10.21 35.33 4.47
N TRP A 211 9.57 34.34 5.10
CA TRP A 211 9.85 34.00 6.50
C TRP A 211 10.77 32.80 6.72
N LYS A 212 10.87 31.91 5.72
CA LYS A 212 11.42 30.55 5.84
C LYS A 212 12.20 30.14 4.60
N SER A 213 12.93 31.06 3.95
CA SER A 213 13.64 30.79 2.68
C SER A 213 14.60 29.59 2.76
N SER A 214 15.44 29.53 3.80
CA SER A 214 16.38 28.42 4.01
C SER A 214 15.68 27.08 4.26
N ASP A 215 14.55 27.07 4.97
CA ASP A 215 13.79 25.85 5.24
C ASP A 215 12.99 25.40 4.00
N SER A 216 12.56 26.35 3.17
CA SER A 216 11.90 26.10 1.88
C SER A 216 12.85 25.40 0.90
N ASP A 217 14.13 25.81 0.85
CA ASP A 217 15.14 25.16 0.02
C ASP A 217 15.38 23.70 0.46
N LYS A 218 15.50 23.46 1.77
CA LYS A 218 15.65 22.11 2.33
C LYS A 218 14.42 21.25 2.07
N PHE A 219 13.22 21.84 2.14
CA PHE A 219 11.98 21.14 1.84
C PHE A 219 11.94 20.67 0.38
N MET A 220 12.35 21.53 -0.57
CA MET A 220 12.48 21.18 -1.98
C MET A 220 13.50 20.06 -2.23
N GLU A 221 14.64 20.08 -1.53
CA GLU A 221 15.63 19.00 -1.61
C GLU A 221 15.03 17.66 -1.16
N LYS A 222 14.31 17.64 -0.03
CA LYS A 222 13.62 16.44 0.45
C LYS A 222 12.53 15.96 -0.51
N MET A 223 11.74 16.84 -1.12
CA MET A 223 10.79 16.45 -2.17
C MET A 223 11.51 15.78 -3.34
N GLY A 224 12.67 16.31 -3.76
CA GLY A 224 13.52 15.70 -4.78
C GLY A 224 13.97 14.29 -4.40
N ASP A 225 14.42 14.09 -3.16
CA ASP A 225 14.84 12.78 -2.66
C ASP A 225 13.71 11.73 -2.67
N VAL A 226 12.48 12.15 -2.37
CA VAL A 226 11.31 11.26 -2.43
C VAL A 226 10.97 10.89 -3.86
N LEU A 227 10.97 11.88 -4.76
CA LEU A 227 10.72 11.65 -6.18
C LEU A 227 11.77 10.72 -6.80
N ASP A 228 13.02 10.81 -6.38
CA ASP A 228 14.08 9.88 -6.78
C ASP A 228 13.89 8.48 -6.18
N ALA A 229 13.36 8.35 -4.96
CA ALA A 229 13.00 7.05 -4.38
C ALA A 229 11.87 6.37 -5.18
N VAL A 230 10.85 7.13 -5.58
CA VAL A 230 9.76 6.65 -6.44
C VAL A 230 10.31 6.14 -7.78
N LYS A 231 11.14 6.94 -8.47
CA LYS A 231 11.77 6.56 -9.75
C LYS A 231 12.67 5.32 -9.66
N ARG A 232 13.29 5.07 -8.51
CA ARG A 232 14.10 3.88 -8.27
C ARG A 232 13.27 2.64 -7.92
N GLY A 233 11.96 2.77 -7.75
CA GLY A 233 11.06 1.70 -7.32
C GLY A 233 11.12 1.41 -5.82
N ASP A 234 11.71 2.28 -5.01
CA ASP A 234 11.77 2.13 -3.55
C ASP A 234 10.50 2.71 -2.89
N LEU A 235 9.35 2.13 -3.26
CA LEU A 235 8.03 2.67 -2.93
C LEU A 235 7.74 2.68 -1.43
N GLY A 236 8.33 1.75 -0.67
CA GLY A 236 8.18 1.71 0.79
C GLY A 236 8.92 2.85 1.50
N VAL A 237 10.11 3.22 1.01
CA VAL A 237 10.84 4.40 1.52
C VAL A 237 10.15 5.69 1.09
N ALA A 238 9.67 5.74 -0.16
CA ALA A 238 8.95 6.90 -0.67
C ALA A 238 7.69 7.22 0.16
N GLU A 239 6.82 6.23 0.40
CA GLU A 239 5.57 6.38 1.18
C GLU A 239 5.82 6.96 2.57
N ASN A 240 6.79 6.41 3.32
CA ASN A 240 7.13 6.91 4.65
C ASN A 240 7.64 8.35 4.63
N ARG A 241 8.34 8.74 3.56
CA ARG A 241 8.87 10.10 3.43
C ARG A 241 7.82 11.10 2.95
N VAL A 242 6.88 10.70 2.08
CA VAL A 242 5.74 11.54 1.65
C VAL A 242 4.92 11.99 2.86
N ALA A 243 4.55 11.06 3.74
CA ALA A 243 3.80 11.39 4.96
C ALA A 243 4.55 12.42 5.85
N GLY A 244 5.88 12.30 5.95
CA GLY A 244 6.70 13.27 6.68
C GLY A 244 6.76 14.66 6.02
N LEU A 245 6.70 14.72 4.69
CA LEU A 245 6.69 15.99 3.95
C LEU A 245 5.39 16.78 4.17
N GLU A 246 4.24 16.11 4.25
CA GLU A 246 2.97 16.79 4.51
C GLU A 246 2.95 17.49 5.86
N ASP A 247 3.36 16.78 6.91
CA ASP A 247 3.45 17.32 8.27
C ASP A 247 4.48 18.45 8.37
N GLU A 248 5.63 18.30 7.70
CA GLU A 248 6.67 19.34 7.65
C GLU A 248 6.18 20.60 6.94
N LEU A 249 5.51 20.47 5.78
CA LEU A 249 4.97 21.60 5.03
C LEU A 249 3.95 22.37 5.86
N LYS A 250 3.02 21.64 6.49
CA LYS A 250 2.00 22.25 7.35
C LYS A 250 2.62 23.00 8.53
N GLY A 251 3.64 22.41 9.18
CA GLY A 251 4.39 23.06 10.25
C GLY A 251 5.07 24.35 9.78
N LEU A 252 5.71 24.33 8.61
CA LEU A 252 6.35 25.51 8.02
C LEU A 252 5.34 26.62 7.72
N ILE A 253 4.19 26.29 7.15
CA ILE A 253 3.11 27.24 6.87
C ILE A 253 2.61 27.86 8.17
N GLU A 254 2.27 27.05 9.19
CA GLU A 254 1.76 27.54 10.47
C GLU A 254 2.77 28.45 11.19
N GLU A 255 4.06 28.14 11.15
CA GLU A 255 5.11 29.00 11.71
C GLU A 255 5.24 30.33 10.94
N ALA A 256 5.22 30.27 9.61
CA ALA A 256 5.30 31.46 8.77
C ALA A 256 4.06 32.35 8.92
N GLU A 257 2.87 31.78 9.10
CA GLU A 257 1.64 32.52 9.40
C GLU A 257 1.70 33.22 10.76
N LYS A 258 2.27 32.56 11.78
CA LYS A 258 2.49 33.20 13.09
C LYS A 258 3.42 34.40 12.96
N LEU A 259 4.52 34.27 12.23
CA LEU A 259 5.45 35.37 11.97
C LEU A 259 4.76 36.51 11.20
N GLU A 260 3.99 36.19 10.16
CA GLU A 260 3.23 37.18 9.39
C GLU A 260 2.20 37.92 10.26
N SER A 261 1.52 37.22 11.16
CA SER A 261 0.59 37.81 12.12
C SER A 261 1.30 38.77 13.08
N SER A 262 2.46 38.37 13.62
CA SER A 262 3.29 39.23 14.46
C SER A 262 3.80 40.46 13.71
N ASP A 263 4.21 40.33 12.44
CA ASP A 263 4.62 41.46 11.60
C ASP A 263 3.45 42.42 11.33
N ARG A 264 2.25 41.89 11.06
CA ARG A 264 1.04 42.73 10.92
C ARG A 264 0.75 43.51 12.20
N MET A 265 0.87 42.87 13.36
CA MET A 265 0.72 43.54 14.65
C MET A 265 1.79 44.62 14.84
N ARG A 266 3.06 44.30 14.57
CA ARG A 266 4.18 45.23 14.63
C ARG A 266 3.95 46.47 13.75
N ARG A 267 3.48 46.28 12.52
CA ARG A 267 3.13 47.37 11.59
C ARG A 267 1.93 48.19 12.08
N HIS A 268 0.93 47.54 12.66
CA HIS A 268 -0.21 48.23 13.27
C HIS A 268 0.24 49.13 14.42
N VAL A 269 1.10 48.62 15.31
CA VAL A 269 1.70 49.40 16.39
C VAL A 269 2.48 50.59 15.83
N LEU A 270 3.33 50.38 14.82
CA LEU A 270 4.06 51.48 14.17
C LEU A 270 3.09 52.55 13.65
N SER A 271 2.02 52.15 12.96
CA SER A 271 1.01 53.08 12.45
C SER A 271 0.36 53.90 13.56
N SER A 272 0.02 53.28 14.68
CA SER A 272 -0.55 53.94 15.86
C SER A 272 0.44 54.90 16.51
N VAL A 273 1.72 54.50 16.64
CA VAL A 273 2.81 55.35 17.13
C VAL A 273 3.01 56.58 16.24
N LYS A 274 3.00 56.41 14.90
CA LYS A 274 3.09 57.52 13.94
C LYS A 274 1.93 58.51 14.10
N GLU A 275 0.70 58.01 14.21
CA GLU A 275 -0.50 58.84 14.35
C GLU A 275 -0.50 59.62 15.68
N VAL A 276 -0.16 58.98 16.80
CA VAL A 276 -0.08 59.66 18.10
C VAL A 276 1.06 60.69 18.11
N ALA A 277 2.23 60.35 17.58
CA ALA A 277 3.37 61.27 17.46
C ALA A 277 2.97 62.52 16.66
N LYS A 278 2.26 62.35 15.53
CA LYS A 278 1.74 63.45 14.72
C LYS A 278 0.74 64.33 15.50
N ARG A 279 -0.18 63.73 16.27
CA ARG A 279 -1.12 64.46 17.13
C ARG A 279 -0.44 65.23 18.26
N MET A 280 0.69 64.74 18.75
CA MET A 280 1.53 65.42 19.74
C MET A 280 2.47 66.46 19.11
N GLY A 281 2.46 66.61 17.78
CA GLY A 281 3.31 67.52 17.04
C GLY A 281 4.78 67.10 16.97
N TRP A 282 5.09 65.85 17.32
CA TRP A 282 6.43 65.30 17.19
C TRP A 282 6.76 65.07 15.71
N LYS A 283 8.03 65.30 15.34
CA LYS A 283 8.47 65.20 13.94
C LYS A 283 9.20 63.88 13.71
N GLU A 284 8.80 63.15 12.67
CA GLU A 284 9.55 61.99 12.17
C GLU A 284 10.93 62.44 11.68
N VAL A 285 11.97 61.71 12.08
CA VAL A 285 13.36 62.01 11.69
C VAL A 285 13.70 61.32 10.37
N SER A 286 13.24 60.09 10.20
CA SER A 286 13.40 59.26 9.00
C SER A 286 12.21 58.34 8.84
N GLU A 287 11.98 57.85 7.62
CA GLU A 287 11.05 56.74 7.41
C GLU A 287 11.47 55.52 8.23
N ALA A 288 10.50 54.68 8.61
CA ALA A 288 10.76 53.48 9.36
C ALA A 288 11.46 52.44 8.47
N TYR A 289 12.49 51.80 8.99
CA TYR A 289 13.31 50.83 8.25
C TYR A 289 13.61 49.62 9.14
N LEU A 290 13.95 48.48 8.53
CA LEU A 290 14.37 47.29 9.27
C LEU A 290 15.83 47.45 9.68
N GLU A 291 16.18 47.02 10.89
CA GLU A 291 17.57 47.09 11.34
C GLU A 291 18.51 46.23 10.47
N ASP A 292 18.01 45.09 9.98
CA ASP A 292 18.61 44.32 8.90
C ASP A 292 17.59 44.13 7.77
N ASP A 293 17.84 44.77 6.63
CA ASP A 293 17.00 44.72 5.43
C ASP A 293 16.88 43.30 4.84
N LYS A 294 17.79 42.38 5.21
CA LYS A 294 17.77 40.98 4.76
C LYS A 294 16.98 40.06 5.67
N ASP A 295 16.66 40.49 6.89
CA ASP A 295 15.91 39.72 7.86
C ASP A 295 14.57 40.40 8.18
N PRO A 296 13.45 39.90 7.64
CA PRO A 296 12.11 40.41 7.93
C PRO A 296 11.72 40.35 9.41
N ALA A 297 12.36 39.49 10.22
CA ALA A 297 12.14 39.39 11.65
C ALA A 297 12.94 40.43 12.45
N SER A 298 13.91 41.12 11.82
CA SER A 298 14.73 42.13 12.48
C SER A 298 13.86 43.29 13.01
N PRO A 299 14.30 43.98 14.08
CA PRO A 299 13.52 45.07 14.65
C PRO A 299 13.22 46.17 13.63
N LEU A 300 11.98 46.64 13.61
CA LEU A 300 11.56 47.78 12.81
C LEU A 300 11.89 49.06 13.59
N ILE A 301 12.80 49.86 13.05
CA ILE A 301 13.30 51.06 13.70
C ILE A 301 12.48 52.27 13.25
N TYR A 302 11.98 53.04 14.23
CA TYR A 302 11.26 54.29 13.98
C TYR A 302 11.80 55.41 14.87
N GLU A 303 12.27 56.49 14.24
CA GLU A 303 12.92 57.59 14.94
C GLU A 303 12.12 58.89 14.85
N LEU A 304 11.94 59.55 15.98
CA LEU A 304 11.18 60.79 16.07
C LEU A 304 11.86 61.81 16.97
N LYS A 305 11.58 63.08 16.75
CA LYS A 305 12.09 64.20 17.53
C LYS A 305 10.92 64.88 18.25
N SER A 306 10.94 64.81 19.57
CA SER A 306 10.02 65.57 20.43
C SER A 306 10.49 67.01 20.63
N TYR A 307 9.59 67.88 21.11
CA TYR A 307 9.91 69.28 21.42
C TYR A 307 10.86 69.45 22.61
N SER A 308 10.81 68.54 23.59
CA SER A 308 11.43 68.72 24.91
C SER A 308 12.38 67.59 25.35
N ALA A 309 12.29 66.40 24.76
CA ALA A 309 13.07 65.23 25.18
C ALA A 309 14.11 64.76 24.13
N GLY A 310 14.29 65.51 23.03
CA GLY A 310 15.26 65.16 21.99
C GLY A 310 14.77 64.05 21.06
N LYS A 311 15.73 63.31 20.48
CA LYS A 311 15.51 62.21 19.53
C LYS A 311 15.18 60.93 20.29
N MET A 312 14.06 60.30 19.97
CA MET A 312 13.66 58.98 20.46
C MET A 312 13.78 57.95 19.35
N ARG A 313 14.22 56.74 19.69
CA ARG A 313 14.29 55.59 18.80
C ARG A 313 13.36 54.51 19.35
N PHE A 314 12.32 54.19 18.59
CA PHE A 314 11.47 53.04 18.81
C PHE A 314 12.06 51.86 18.05
N SER A 315 12.29 50.75 18.76
CA SER A 315 12.66 49.46 18.21
C SER A 315 11.47 48.52 18.37
N LEU A 316 10.73 48.29 17.29
CA LEU A 316 9.58 47.41 17.29
C LEU A 316 10.02 46.00 16.88
N THR A 317 10.18 45.11 17.85
CA THR A 317 10.46 43.69 17.58
C THR A 317 9.16 42.93 17.32
N MET A 318 9.25 41.65 16.97
CA MET A 318 8.08 40.80 16.74
C MET A 318 7.25 40.55 18.00
N ASP A 319 7.87 40.67 19.19
CA ASP A 319 7.25 40.32 20.48
C ASP A 319 7.09 41.52 21.43
N LYS A 320 7.89 42.58 21.27
CA LYS A 320 7.90 43.74 22.18
C LYS A 320 8.26 45.03 21.46
N ILE A 321 8.01 46.14 22.13
CA ILE A 321 8.42 47.49 21.71
C ILE A 321 9.43 47.99 22.72
N GLU A 322 10.61 48.38 22.26
CA GLU A 322 11.63 49.03 23.06
C GLU A 322 11.76 50.49 22.63
N VAL A 323 12.03 51.38 23.58
CA VAL A 323 12.12 52.82 23.33
C VAL A 323 13.38 53.35 23.99
N ASP A 324 14.35 53.71 23.16
CA ASP A 324 15.57 54.36 23.60
C ASP A 324 15.42 55.88 23.46
N SER A 325 15.58 56.58 24.58
CA SER A 325 15.54 58.04 24.59
C SER A 325 16.60 58.54 25.57
N PRO A 326 17.47 59.48 25.17
CA PRO A 326 18.51 60.03 26.03
C PRO A 326 17.87 60.95 27.07
N PHE A 327 17.42 60.38 28.19
CA PHE A 327 16.90 61.15 29.33
C PHE A 327 18.05 61.49 30.28
N SER A 328 18.35 62.77 30.44
CA SER A 328 19.04 63.30 31.62
C SER A 328 17.99 63.66 32.67
N GLY A 329 18.07 63.08 33.87
CA GLY A 329 17.18 63.41 34.99
C GLY A 329 17.29 64.86 35.49
N GLU A 330 18.22 65.65 34.96
CA GLU A 330 18.52 67.01 35.37
C GLU A 330 17.60 68.09 34.74
N ASP A 331 16.92 67.79 33.62
CA ASP A 331 16.19 68.81 32.84
C ASP A 331 14.69 68.95 33.17
N GLY A 332 14.19 68.26 34.19
CA GLY A 332 12.81 68.42 34.67
C GLY A 332 11.71 68.10 33.63
N ALA A 333 12.05 67.43 32.54
CA ALA A 333 11.16 67.21 31.40
C ALA A 333 10.64 65.76 31.30
N CYS A 334 9.31 65.67 31.10
CA CYS A 334 8.58 64.69 30.27
C CYS A 334 7.97 63.39 30.82
N TYR A 335 7.95 63.06 32.11
CA TYR A 335 7.09 61.94 32.57
C TYR A 335 5.62 62.12 32.17
N GLU A 336 5.09 63.35 32.22
CA GLU A 336 3.71 63.67 31.79
C GLU A 336 3.50 63.51 30.28
N GLN A 337 4.53 63.72 29.45
CA GLN A 337 4.41 63.51 28.01
C GLN A 337 4.42 62.02 27.65
N PHE A 338 5.19 61.19 28.35
CA PHE A 338 5.14 59.74 28.20
C PHE A 338 3.85 59.15 28.76
N ASP A 339 3.38 59.61 29.93
CA ASP A 339 2.07 59.23 30.49
C ASP A 339 0.95 59.60 29.47
N SER A 340 0.97 60.82 28.90
CA SER A 340 0.00 61.24 27.87
C SER A 340 0.13 60.46 26.55
N PHE A 341 1.35 60.10 26.16
CA PHE A 341 1.59 59.26 24.98
C PHE A 341 1.08 57.82 25.20
N SER A 342 1.31 57.24 26.40
CA SER A 342 0.74 55.97 26.82
C SER A 342 -0.79 55.99 26.82
N GLU A 343 -1.41 57.03 27.38
CA GLU A 343 -2.87 57.19 27.40
C GLU A 343 -3.46 57.22 25.98
N LYS A 344 -2.85 57.98 25.08
CA LYS A 344 -3.29 58.05 23.67
C LYS A 344 -3.05 56.75 22.91
N LEU A 345 -1.97 56.03 23.20
CA LEU A 345 -1.73 54.69 22.62
C LEU A 345 -2.72 53.64 23.14
N ALA A 346 -3.23 53.80 24.36
CA ALA A 346 -4.25 52.91 24.90
C ALA A 346 -5.58 52.99 24.12
N GLU A 347 -5.88 54.13 23.48
CA GLU A 347 -7.03 54.26 22.55
C GLU A 347 -6.92 53.31 21.34
N TYR A 348 -5.69 52.93 20.97
CA TYR A 348 -5.38 51.96 19.91
C TYR A 348 -5.17 50.54 20.46
N GLY A 349 -5.50 50.29 21.75
CA GLY A 349 -5.31 48.99 22.40
C GLY A 349 -3.85 48.67 22.79
N ILE A 350 -2.93 49.63 22.64
CA ILE A 350 -1.50 49.44 22.90
C ILE A 350 -1.19 49.85 24.34
N LYS A 351 -0.88 48.86 25.18
CA LYS A 351 -0.43 49.11 26.55
C LYS A 351 1.08 49.29 26.56
N THR A 352 1.53 50.43 27.04
CA THR A 352 2.96 50.75 27.16
C THR A 352 3.33 51.00 28.62
N LYS A 353 4.58 50.70 28.97
CA LYS A 353 5.16 51.05 30.26
C LYS A 353 6.52 51.67 30.01
N PHE A 354 6.63 52.97 30.22
CA PHE A 354 7.89 53.70 30.08
C PHE A 354 8.65 53.64 31.41
N GLU A 355 9.87 53.12 31.39
CA GLU A 355 10.77 53.06 32.55
C GLU A 355 12.03 53.89 32.25
N GLY A 356 12.40 54.79 33.16
CA GLY A 356 13.61 55.60 33.01
C GLY A 356 14.84 54.86 33.53
N GLU A 357 16.00 55.07 32.90
CA GLU A 357 17.28 54.57 33.41
C GLU A 357 17.71 55.37 34.66
N GLY A 358 17.84 54.68 35.79
CA GLY A 358 18.39 55.23 37.03
C GLY A 358 17.35 55.55 38.12
N ARG A 359 17.67 55.07 39.33
CA ARG A 359 17.00 55.20 40.65
C ARG A 359 15.64 55.91 40.72
N VAL A 360 14.70 55.21 41.38
CA VAL A 360 13.43 55.69 41.96
C VAL A 360 13.53 57.14 42.44
N HIS A 361 13.08 58.07 41.61
CA HIS A 361 12.82 59.45 42.00
C HIS A 361 11.31 59.63 42.06
N ARG A 362 10.81 59.97 43.26
CA ARG A 362 9.39 60.26 43.49
C ARG A 362 8.93 61.27 42.44
N LYS A 363 7.78 61.01 41.79
CA LYS A 363 7.12 61.98 40.89
C LYS A 363 7.17 63.37 41.54
N PRO A 364 7.72 64.41 40.89
CA PRO A 364 7.80 65.73 41.49
C PRO A 364 6.39 66.22 41.82
N ILE A 365 6.13 66.47 43.10
CA ILE A 365 4.84 67.01 43.57
C ILE A 365 4.79 68.48 43.18
N LEU A 366 3.82 68.85 42.33
CA LEU A 366 3.50 70.24 42.02
C LEU A 366 3.17 70.98 43.33
N LYS A 367 4.09 71.84 43.79
CA LYS A 367 3.76 72.83 44.83
C LYS A 367 3.00 73.97 44.17
N GLU A 368 1.71 74.09 44.49
CA GLU A 368 0.88 75.21 44.03
C GLU A 368 1.50 76.56 44.44
N LYS A 369 1.81 77.40 43.45
CA LYS A 369 2.10 78.83 43.63
C LYS A 369 0.83 79.54 44.10
N LYS A 370 0.51 79.49 45.40
CA LYS A 370 -0.25 80.50 46.20
C LYS A 370 -0.67 79.97 47.59
N ALA A 371 0.28 79.56 48.42
CA ALA A 371 0.07 79.58 49.87
C ALA A 371 0.83 80.78 50.46
N ARG A 372 0.14 81.93 50.59
CA ARG A 372 0.64 83.05 51.40
C ARG A 372 0.62 82.61 52.86
N ASN A 373 1.79 82.37 53.45
CA ASN A 373 1.93 82.24 54.89
C ASN A 373 1.66 83.60 55.55
N LEU A 374 0.65 83.67 56.43
CA LEU A 374 0.43 84.81 57.32
C LEU A 374 1.66 85.00 58.25
N PRO A 375 2.12 86.23 58.49
CA PRO A 375 3.27 86.47 59.35
C PRO A 375 2.95 86.12 60.81
N LYS A 376 3.79 85.28 61.41
CA LYS A 376 3.74 84.96 62.84
C LYS A 376 4.30 86.14 63.64
N ASN A 377 3.48 86.67 64.55
CA ASN A 377 3.86 87.68 65.53
C ASN A 377 5.09 87.23 66.33
N GLN A 378 6.11 88.09 66.33
CA GLN A 378 7.27 87.99 67.22
C GLN A 378 6.84 88.34 68.65
N VAL A 379 6.97 87.39 69.57
CA VAL A 379 7.15 87.70 70.99
C VAL A 379 8.63 87.51 71.28
N ARG A 380 9.35 88.62 71.41
CA ARG A 380 10.71 88.67 71.99
C ARG A 380 10.61 88.39 73.48
N ARG A 381 11.40 87.46 74.00
CA ARG A 381 11.91 87.52 75.38
C ARG A 381 13.37 87.97 75.32
N ILE A 382 13.68 89.00 76.11
CA ILE A 382 15.01 89.24 76.66
C ILE A 382 15.09 88.41 77.95
#